data_AF-A0A832RVJ0-F1
#
_entry.id   AF-A0A832RVJ0-F1
#
_cell.length_a   1.000
_cell.length_b   1.000
_cell.length_c   1.000
_cell.angle_alpha   90.00
_cell.angle_beta   90.00
_cell.angle_gamma   90.00
#
_symmetry.space_group_name_H-M   'P 1'
#
loop_
_entity.id
_entity.type
_entity.pdbx_description
1 polymer ?
#
loop_
_entity_poly.entity_id
_entity_poly.type
_entity_poly.pdbx_seq_one_letter_code
_entity_poly.pdbx_strand_id
1 'polypeptide(L)'
;MKAQLLIMLLILCPITFAEAAQSVTVQTKPTYHYGEYLSITINVSKVTAKTAILTISDSHGGKGSAIAIQIKNPTTTITAPNPFNSE
;
A
#
# COMPACT_ATOMS: atom_id res chain seq x y z
N MET A 1 -15.41 -40.87 29.14
CA MET A 1 -15.32 -41.01 27.66
C MET A 1 -15.66 -39.75 26.88
N LYS A 2 -16.81 -39.08 27.10
CA LYS A 2 -17.22 -37.89 26.32
C LYS A 2 -16.24 -36.72 26.37
N ALA A 3 -15.68 -36.42 27.55
CA ALA A 3 -14.70 -35.34 27.72
C ALA A 3 -13.35 -35.62 27.05
N GLN A 4 -12.89 -36.88 27.05
CA GLN A 4 -11.63 -37.27 26.40
C GLN A 4 -11.72 -37.21 24.88
N LEU A 5 -12.88 -37.57 24.30
CA LEU A 5 -13.12 -37.46 22.86
C LEU A 5 -13.09 -35.99 22.40
N LEU A 6 -13.64 -35.08 23.22
CA LEU A 6 -13.66 -33.64 22.94
C LEU A 6 -12.25 -33.02 22.96
N ILE A 7 -11.42 -33.44 23.93
CA ILE A 7 -10.02 -33.00 24.06
C ILE A 7 -9.18 -33.52 22.89
N MET A 8 -9.38 -34.77 22.47
CA MET A 8 -8.68 -35.35 21.32
C MET A 8 -9.04 -34.65 20.00
N LEU A 9 -10.30 -34.20 19.84
CA LEU A 9 -10.76 -33.47 18.65
C LEU A 9 -10.15 -32.05 18.53
N LEU A 10 -9.87 -31.39 19.66
CA LEU A 10 -9.25 -30.05 19.69
C LEU A 10 -7.76 -30.06 19.29
N ILE A 11 -7.06 -31.19 19.46
CA ILE A 11 -5.63 -31.31 19.16
C ILE A 11 -5.38 -31.58 17.66
N LEU A 12 -6.34 -32.18 16.95
CA LEU A 12 -6.22 -32.49 15.52
C LEU A 12 -6.60 -31.34 14.58
N CYS A 13 -7.15 -30.24 15.09
CA CYS A 13 -7.53 -29.10 14.26
C CYS A 13 -6.44 -28.02 14.34
N PRO A 14 -5.49 -27.95 13.40
CA PRO A 14 -4.60 -26.80 13.33
C PRO A 14 -5.45 -25.56 13.01
N ILE A 15 -5.57 -24.68 13.99
CA ILE A 15 -6.18 -23.36 13.81
C ILE A 15 -5.21 -22.57 12.93
N THR A 16 -5.42 -22.59 11.62
CA THR A 16 -4.65 -21.75 10.71
C THR A 16 -5.20 -20.34 10.80
N PHE A 17 -4.47 -19.43 11.46
CA PHE A 17 -4.73 -18.01 11.34
C PHE A 17 -4.34 -17.57 9.93
N ALA A 18 -5.32 -17.30 9.08
CA ALA A 18 -5.07 -16.68 7.79
C ALA A 18 -4.53 -15.27 8.04
N GLU A 19 -3.27 -15.01 7.71
CA GLU A 19 -2.72 -13.67 7.77
C GLU A 19 -3.43 -12.82 6.71
N ALA A 20 -4.08 -11.73 7.11
CA ALA A 20 -4.80 -10.87 6.19
C ALA A 20 -3.83 -10.33 5.12
N ALA A 21 -4.22 -10.44 3.85
CA ALA A 21 -3.42 -9.94 2.75
C ALA A 21 -3.11 -8.45 2.95
N GLN A 22 -1.84 -8.07 2.74
CA GLN A 22 -1.45 -6.66 2.79
C GLN A 22 -2.13 -5.92 1.64
N SER A 23 -2.79 -4.81 1.95
CA SER A 23 -3.45 -3.98 0.96
C SER A 23 -2.80 -2.60 0.92
N VAL A 24 -2.73 -2.06 -0.29
CA VAL A 24 -2.24 -0.70 -0.57
C VAL A 24 -3.28 -0.01 -1.42
N THR A 25 -3.70 1.18 -1.02
CA THR A 25 -4.55 2.05 -1.86
C THR A 25 -3.85 3.38 -2.07
N VAL A 26 -3.99 3.93 -3.28
CA VAL A 26 -3.34 5.17 -3.69
C VAL A 26 -4.42 6.11 -4.21
N GLN A 27 -4.39 7.36 -3.77
CA GLN A 27 -5.37 8.38 -4.09
C GLN A 27 -4.66 9.66 -4.49
N THR A 28 -5.25 10.37 -5.45
CA THR A 28 -4.78 11.64 -5.99
C THR A 28 -5.98 12.46 -6.49
N LYS A 29 -5.80 13.74 -6.83
CA LYS A 29 -6.85 14.51 -7.51
C LYS A 29 -7.07 13.94 -8.93
N PRO A 30 -8.30 13.99 -9.45
CA PRO A 30 -8.60 13.49 -10.80
C PRO A 30 -7.98 14.36 -11.91
N THR A 31 -7.74 15.64 -11.64
CA THR A 31 -7.20 16.59 -12.62
C THR A 31 -6.21 17.53 -11.94
N TYR A 32 -5.11 17.78 -12.64
CA TYR A 32 -4.08 18.75 -12.28
C TYR A 32 -3.90 19.74 -13.43
N HIS A 33 -3.62 20.99 -13.09
CA HIS A 33 -3.31 22.06 -14.03
C HIS A 33 -1.81 22.28 -14.13
N TYR A 34 -1.40 23.00 -15.16
CA TYR A 34 -0.03 23.44 -15.33
C TYR A 34 0.49 24.16 -14.08
N GLY A 35 1.68 23.77 -13.62
CA GLY A 35 2.32 24.30 -12.42
C GLY A 35 1.84 23.67 -11.10
N GLU A 36 0.78 22.86 -11.10
CA GLU A 36 0.38 22.12 -9.90
C GLU A 36 1.31 20.93 -9.64
N TYR A 37 1.52 20.61 -8.37
CA TYR A 37 2.28 19.44 -7.95
C TYR A 37 1.34 18.26 -7.70
N LEU A 38 1.73 17.08 -8.17
CA LEU A 38 1.02 15.84 -7.88
C LEU A 38 1.11 15.53 -6.38
N SER A 39 -0.04 15.45 -5.72
CA SER A 39 -0.17 15.09 -4.31
C SER A 39 -0.81 13.70 -4.21
N ILE A 40 -0.14 12.81 -3.49
CA ILE A 40 -0.45 11.38 -3.49
C ILE A 40 -0.66 10.95 -2.05
N THR A 41 -1.84 10.43 -1.75
CA THR A 41 -2.16 9.81 -0.47
C THR A 41 -2.12 8.31 -0.62
N ILE A 42 -1.31 7.66 0.21
CA ILE A 42 -1.08 6.23 0.22
C ILE A 42 -1.61 5.69 1.54
N ASN A 43 -2.51 4.70 1.47
CA ASN A 43 -2.98 3.97 2.64
C ASN A 43 -2.47 2.53 2.58
N VAL A 44 -1.95 2.02 3.70
CA VAL A 44 -1.48 0.65 3.86
C VAL A 44 -2.15 -0.03 5.05
N SER A 45 -2.44 -1.32 4.92
CA SER A 45 -2.98 -2.09 6.05
C SER A 45 -1.96 -2.43 7.14
N LYS A 46 -0.65 -2.34 6.83
CA LYS A 46 0.46 -2.64 7.75
C LYS A 46 1.70 -1.83 7.39
N VAL A 47 2.30 -1.16 8.38
CA VAL A 47 3.59 -0.47 8.22
C VAL A 47 4.72 -1.48 8.45
N THR A 48 5.67 -1.55 7.51
CA THR A 48 6.77 -2.54 7.55
C THR A 48 8.15 -1.94 7.78
N ALA A 49 8.24 -0.61 7.94
CA ALA A 49 9.48 0.17 8.06
C ALA A 49 10.49 -0.02 6.90
N LYS A 50 10.06 -0.62 5.78
CA LYS A 50 10.86 -0.75 4.56
C LYS A 50 10.60 0.45 3.64
N THR A 51 11.61 0.79 2.86
CA THR A 51 11.49 1.77 1.78
C THR A 51 10.55 1.22 0.70
N ALA A 52 9.56 2.01 0.30
CA ALA A 52 8.72 1.73 -0.86
C ALA A 52 9.20 2.54 -2.06
N ILE A 53 8.91 2.04 -3.26
CA ILE A 53 9.26 2.71 -4.52
C ILE A 53 7.96 3.11 -5.21
N LEU A 54 7.78 4.41 -5.40
CA LEU A 54 6.71 4.97 -6.22
C LEU A 54 7.24 5.19 -7.64
N THR A 55 6.48 4.74 -8.63
CA THR A 55 6.69 5.07 -10.05
C THR A 55 5.40 5.70 -10.57
N ILE A 56 5.53 6.83 -11.25
CA ILE A 56 4.43 7.49 -11.94
C ILE A 56 4.55 7.14 -13.41
N SER A 57 3.47 6.67 -14.04
CA SER A 57 3.44 6.36 -15.46
C SER A 57 2.31 7.10 -16.16
N ASP A 58 2.55 7.49 -17.41
CA ASP A 58 1.51 8.04 -18.27
C ASP A 58 0.62 6.93 -18.87
N SER A 59 -0.42 7.35 -19.60
CA SER A 59 -1.36 6.44 -20.28
C SER A 59 -0.76 5.66 -21.44
N HIS A 60 0.38 6.09 -21.97
CA HIS A 60 1.12 5.44 -23.05
C HIS A 60 2.17 4.44 -22.52
N GLY A 61 2.30 4.30 -21.21
CA GLY A 61 3.25 3.41 -20.55
C GLY A 61 4.63 4.02 -20.33
N GLY A 62 4.83 5.31 -20.62
CA GLY A 62 6.02 6.05 -20.24
C GLY A 62 6.14 6.08 -18.72
N LYS A 63 7.32 5.71 -18.19
CA LYS A 63 7.58 5.65 -16.74
C LYS A 63 8.49 6.80 -16.34
N GLY A 64 8.04 7.59 -15.36
CA GLY A 64 8.87 8.56 -14.68
C GLY A 64 9.95 7.89 -13.82
N SER A 65 10.80 8.74 -13.23
CA SER A 65 11.85 8.29 -12.31
C SER A 65 11.26 7.63 -11.06
N ALA A 66 11.99 6.64 -10.53
CA ALA A 66 11.65 5.99 -9.27
C ALA A 66 11.80 6.97 -8.09
N ILE A 67 10.76 7.08 -7.27
CA ILE A 67 10.75 7.92 -6.07
C ILE A 67 10.77 6.99 -4.85
N ALA A 68 11.87 7.01 -4.10
CA ALA A 68 11.97 6.29 -2.84
C ALA A 68 11.15 7.01 -1.76
N ILE A 69 10.22 6.30 -1.13
CA ILE A 69 9.31 6.85 -0.11
C ILE A 69 9.38 6.04 1.17
N GLN A 70 9.27 6.74 2.31
CA GLN A 70 9.23 6.12 3.63
C GLN A 70 7.80 6.10 4.14
N ILE A 71 7.18 4.91 4.21
CA ILE A 71 5.84 4.75 4.78
C ILE A 71 6.01 4.53 6.28
N LYS A 72 5.84 5.60 7.05
CA LYS A 72 5.97 5.57 8.52
C LYS A 72 4.62 5.41 9.22
N ASN A 73 3.52 5.78 8.54
CA ASN A 73 2.18 5.78 9.08
C ASN A 73 1.23 5.03 8.13
N PRO A 74 0.11 4.46 8.64
CA PRO A 74 -0.89 3.79 7.82
C PRO A 74 -1.40 4.65 6.67
N THR A 75 -1.55 5.96 6.91
CA THR A 75 -1.82 6.96 5.86
C THR A 75 -0.61 7.87 5.74
N THR A 76 -0.06 7.98 4.54
CA THR A 76 1.08 8.84 4.22
C THR A 76 0.76 9.67 2.99
N THR A 77 0.92 10.99 3.07
CA THR A 77 0.78 11.90 1.93
C THR A 77 2.15 12.40 1.51
N ILE A 78 2.41 12.39 0.21
CA ILE A 78 3.64 12.88 -0.40
C ILE A 78 3.31 13.79 -1.59
N THR A 79 4.24 14.68 -1.90
CA THR A 79 4.19 15.53 -3.09
C THR A 79 5.29 15.08 -4.04
N ALA A 80 4.98 14.93 -5.32
CA ALA A 80 5.99 14.64 -6.34
C ALA A 80 7.02 15.79 -6.40
N PRO A 81 8.29 15.50 -6.76
CA PRO A 81 9.35 16.52 -6.71
C PRO A 81 9.21 17.61 -7.78
N ASN A 82 8.52 17.32 -8.88
CA ASN A 82 8.35 18.24 -10.00
C ASN A 82 6.86 18.54 -10.22
N PRO A 83 6.50 19.77 -10.60
CA PRO A 83 5.14 20.11 -11.00
C PRO A 83 4.82 19.54 -12.39
N PHE A 84 3.54 19.49 -12.74
CA PHE A 84 3.13 19.25 -14.12
C PHE A 84 3.57 20.43 -14.99
N ASN A 85 4.42 20.16 -15.97
CA ASN A 85 4.81 21.11 -17.00
C ASN A 85 3.93 20.93 -18.26
N SER A 86 3.76 22.01 -19.01
CA SER A 86 3.38 21.95 -20.41
C SER A 86 4.66 21.60 -21.13
N GLU A 87 4.66 20.50 -21.85
CA GLU A 87 5.70 20.23 -22.85
C GLU A 87 5.84 21.40 -23.83
#